data_AF-A0A529K6L2-F1
#
_entry.id   AF-A0A529K6L2-F1
#
_cell.length_a   1.000
_cell.length_b   1.000
_cell.length_c   1.000
_cell.angle_alpha   90.00
_cell.angle_beta   90.00
_cell.angle_gamma   90.00
#
_symmetry.space_group_name_H-M   'P 1'
#
loop_
_entity.id
_entity.type
_entity.pdbx_description
1 polymer ?
#
loop_
_entity_poly.entity_id
_entity_poly.type
_entity_poly.pdbx_seq_one_letter_code
_entity_poly.pdbx_strand_id
1 'polypeptide(L)'
;MTGVAKQSERDQQTHISKLSLTNFRNYATLSIDLDPGAVVFSGDNGAGKTNLLEAISLLTPGRGLRRAPYADVAGEGGDGGFAIHVRLDGPDGPVEIGTGIAGGDAAGEGSRRVRINGAAARSPESARRRAAIPACP
;
A
#
# COMPACT_ATOMS: atom_id res chain seq x y z
N MET A 1 13.89 -18.70 28.44
CA MET A 1 12.41 -18.85 28.41
C MET A 1 11.67 -17.56 27.99
N THR A 2 12.34 -16.53 27.47
CA THR A 2 11.73 -15.20 27.18
C THR A 2 11.17 -15.03 25.76
N GLY A 3 11.24 -16.06 24.90
CA GLY A 3 10.93 -15.94 23.47
C GLY A 3 9.47 -16.18 23.06
N VAL A 4 8.73 -16.98 23.82
CA VAL A 4 7.39 -17.45 23.41
C VAL A 4 6.32 -16.35 23.58
N ALA A 5 6.38 -15.56 24.67
CA ALA A 5 5.39 -14.51 24.94
C ALA A 5 5.44 -13.33 23.94
N LYS A 6 6.63 -12.95 23.46
CA LYS A 6 6.78 -11.90 22.43
C LYS A 6 6.30 -12.36 21.05
N GLN A 7 6.31 -13.65 20.76
CA GLN A 7 5.83 -14.18 19.49
C GLN A 7 4.29 -14.13 19.46
N SER A 8 3.62 -14.53 20.54
CA SER A 8 2.16 -14.48 20.66
C SER A 8 1.56 -13.06 20.66
N GLU A 9 2.33 -12.04 21.05
CA GLU A 9 1.92 -10.64 20.92
C GLU A 9 2.09 -10.11 19.48
N ARG A 10 3.13 -10.56 18.76
CA ARG A 10 3.35 -10.19 17.35
C ARG A 10 2.34 -10.84 16.42
N ASP A 11 1.93 -12.07 16.71
CA ASP A 11 0.92 -12.79 15.91
C ASP A 11 -0.48 -12.16 16.06
N GLN A 12 -0.69 -11.33 17.09
CA GLN A 12 -1.94 -10.57 17.29
C GLN A 12 -1.89 -9.15 16.72
N GLN A 13 -0.78 -8.73 16.13
CA GLN A 13 -0.64 -7.40 15.54
C GLN A 13 -0.90 -7.45 14.03
N THR A 14 -1.80 -6.59 13.55
CA THR A 14 -1.99 -6.38 12.12
C THR A 14 -0.70 -5.88 11.47
N HIS A 15 -0.19 -6.61 10.49
CA HIS A 15 1.01 -6.26 9.74
C HIS A 15 0.78 -6.44 8.24
N ILE A 16 1.58 -5.75 7.43
CA ILE A 16 1.62 -6.01 5.99
C ILE A 16 2.41 -7.29 5.79
N SER A 17 1.78 -8.34 5.28
CA SER A 17 2.47 -9.60 4.93
C SER A 17 2.92 -9.63 3.47
N LYS A 18 2.31 -8.81 2.60
CA LYS A 18 2.74 -8.65 1.21
C LYS A 18 2.50 -7.23 0.69
N LEU A 19 3.48 -6.70 -0.04
CA LEU A 19 3.38 -5.44 -0.79
C LEU A 19 3.68 -5.71 -2.27
N SER A 20 2.80 -5.25 -3.15
CA SER A 20 2.99 -5.32 -4.60
C SER A 20 2.77 -3.96 -5.25
N LEU A 21 3.68 -3.58 -6.14
CA LEU A 21 3.63 -2.34 -6.92
C LEU A 21 3.65 -2.65 -8.42
N THR A 22 2.90 -1.89 -9.18
CA THR A 22 2.89 -1.95 -10.66
C THR A 22 2.90 -0.53 -11.21
N ASN A 23 3.84 -0.27 -12.11
CA ASN A 23 4.07 1.02 -12.75
C ASN A 23 4.03 2.21 -11.77
N PHE A 24 4.75 2.09 -10.66
CA PHE A 24 4.76 3.08 -9.58
C PHE A 24 6.13 3.75 -9.50
N ARG A 25 6.21 5.02 -9.90
CA ARG A 25 7.47 5.79 -9.96
C ARG A 25 8.57 5.01 -10.70
N ASN A 26 9.70 4.73 -10.03
CA ASN A 26 10.82 3.99 -10.61
C ASN A 26 10.63 2.45 -10.57
N TYR A 27 9.49 1.94 -10.07
CA TYR A 27 9.19 0.52 -10.04
C TYR A 27 8.22 0.15 -11.18
N ALA A 28 8.73 -0.53 -12.21
CA ALA A 28 7.87 -1.17 -13.20
C ALA A 28 7.02 -2.28 -12.56
N THR A 29 7.66 -3.13 -11.75
CA THR A 29 7.00 -4.15 -10.92
C THR A 29 7.83 -4.39 -9.67
N LEU A 30 7.15 -4.59 -8.53
CA LEU A 30 7.76 -5.03 -7.28
C LEU A 30 6.80 -5.94 -6.52
N SER A 31 7.32 -7.00 -5.91
CA SER A 31 6.57 -7.85 -4.98
C SER A 31 7.49 -8.23 -3.82
N ILE A 32 7.07 -7.95 -2.60
CA ILE A 32 7.83 -8.22 -1.39
C ILE A 32 6.90 -8.92 -0.39
N ASP A 33 7.33 -10.08 0.11
CA ASP A 33 6.73 -10.73 1.26
C ASP A 33 7.44 -10.26 2.54
N LEU A 34 6.67 -10.01 3.59
CA LEU A 34 7.12 -9.37 4.83
C LEU A 34 6.67 -10.21 6.03
N ASP A 35 7.56 -10.33 7.00
CA ASP A 35 7.27 -10.98 8.28
C ASP A 35 6.79 -9.95 9.32
N PRO A 36 6.04 -10.39 10.36
CA PRO A 36 5.68 -9.53 11.47
C PRO A 36 6.90 -8.91 12.16
N GLY A 37 6.85 -7.60 12.40
CA GLY A 37 7.87 -6.86 13.15
C GLY A 37 8.47 -5.69 12.37
N ALA A 38 9.65 -5.25 12.79
CA ALA A 38 10.33 -4.12 12.16
C ALA A 38 11.02 -4.54 10.86
N VAL A 39 10.63 -3.92 9.75
CA VAL A 39 11.23 -4.12 8.43
C VAL A 39 12.12 -2.92 8.10
N VAL A 40 13.37 -3.18 7.71
CA VAL A 40 14.33 -2.15 7.31
C VAL A 40 14.62 -2.28 5.83
N PHE A 41 14.28 -1.25 5.06
CA PHE A 41 14.71 -1.12 3.67
C PHE A 41 16.07 -0.43 3.61
N SER A 42 17.10 -1.14 3.16
CA SER A 42 18.46 -0.62 2.96
C SER A 42 18.83 -0.58 1.48
N GLY A 43 19.78 0.29 1.12
CA GLY A 43 20.22 0.51 -0.27
C GLY A 43 20.72 1.93 -0.48
N ASP A 44 21.15 2.27 -1.69
CA ASP A 44 21.70 3.59 -2.01
C ASP A 44 20.65 4.71 -2.01
N ASN A 45 21.11 5.96 -1.93
CA ASN A 45 20.25 7.12 -2.17
C ASN A 45 19.77 7.08 -3.62
N GLY A 46 18.46 7.21 -3.82
CA GLY A 46 17.83 7.05 -5.14
C GLY A 46 17.34 5.64 -5.46
N ALA A 47 17.62 4.63 -4.63
CA ALA A 47 17.13 3.25 -4.84
C ALA A 47 15.59 3.08 -4.75
N GLY A 48 14.84 4.14 -4.43
CA GLY A 48 13.37 4.08 -4.34
C GLY A 48 12.82 3.73 -2.95
N LYS A 49 13.63 3.78 -1.88
CA LYS A 49 13.17 3.54 -0.50
C LYS A 49 12.05 4.48 -0.07
N THR A 50 12.18 5.77 -0.38
CA THR A 50 11.13 6.76 -0.09
C THR A 50 9.88 6.52 -0.92
N ASN A 51 10.01 5.98 -2.13
CA ASN A 51 8.89 5.63 -3.00
C ASN A 51 8.09 4.47 -2.39
N LEU A 52 8.75 3.49 -1.75
CA LEU A 52 8.08 2.42 -1.01
C LEU A 52 7.23 2.96 0.15
N LEU A 53 7.80 3.84 0.97
CA LEU A 53 7.07 4.47 2.08
C LEU A 53 5.88 5.30 1.57
N GLU A 54 6.03 5.95 0.42
CA GLU A 54 4.93 6.68 -0.20
C GLU A 54 3.83 5.76 -0.70
N ALA A 55 4.16 4.62 -1.30
CA ALA A 55 3.17 3.62 -1.71
C ALA A 55 2.34 3.13 -0.51
N ILE A 56 2.99 2.85 0.61
CA ILE A 56 2.30 2.49 1.86
C ILE A 56 1.39 3.64 2.33
N SER A 57 1.86 4.88 2.26
CA SER A 57 1.03 6.04 2.65
C SER A 57 -0.22 6.22 1.78
N LEU A 58 -0.15 5.84 0.50
CA LEU A 58 -1.26 5.90 -0.43
C LEU A 58 -2.34 4.86 -0.16
N LEU A 59 -2.13 3.92 0.77
CA LEU A 59 -3.19 3.01 1.26
C LEU A 59 -4.11 3.71 2.26
N THR A 60 -3.60 4.75 2.93
CA THR A 60 -4.41 5.56 3.84
C THR A 60 -5.32 6.52 3.07
N PRO A 61 -6.45 6.95 3.65
CA PRO A 61 -7.28 8.00 3.06
C PRO A 61 -6.49 9.30 2.85
N GLY A 62 -6.45 9.82 1.62
CA GLY A 62 -5.80 11.09 1.31
C GLY A 62 -5.04 11.07 -0.02
N ARG A 63 -4.05 11.95 -0.15
CA ARG A 63 -3.17 12.09 -1.33
C ARG A 63 -1.74 11.56 -1.10
N GLY A 64 -1.55 10.70 -0.10
CA GLY A 64 -0.23 10.21 0.30
C GLY A 64 0.66 11.30 0.92
N LEU A 65 1.87 10.91 1.34
CA LEU A 65 2.80 11.78 2.09
C LEU A 65 3.24 13.03 1.33
N ARG A 66 3.45 12.92 0.01
CA ARG A 66 3.95 14.03 -0.81
C ARG A 66 2.86 14.94 -1.38
N ARG A 67 1.59 14.54 -1.27
CA ARG A 67 0.43 15.22 -1.90
C ARG A 67 0.63 15.47 -3.40
N ALA A 68 1.45 14.67 -4.06
CA ALA A 68 1.79 14.84 -5.47
C ALA A 68 0.55 14.61 -6.35
N PRO A 69 0.45 15.27 -7.52
CA PRO A 69 -0.46 14.88 -8.58
C PRO A 69 -0.28 13.40 -8.90
N TYR A 70 -1.38 12.68 -9.13
CA TYR A 70 -1.29 11.25 -9.42
C TYR A 70 -0.55 10.93 -10.72
N ALA A 71 -0.53 11.86 -11.68
CA ALA A 71 0.28 11.76 -12.89
C ALA A 71 1.77 11.63 -12.57
N ASP A 72 2.25 12.25 -11.48
CA ASP A 72 3.65 12.20 -11.04
C ASP A 72 3.96 10.95 -10.19
N VAL A 73 2.96 10.10 -9.97
CA VAL A 73 3.06 8.84 -9.22
C VAL A 73 3.17 7.64 -10.17
N ALA A 74 2.55 7.73 -11.35
CA ALA A 74 2.70 6.74 -12.40
C ALA A 74 4.17 6.64 -12.84
N GLY A 75 4.60 5.42 -13.17
CA GLY A 75 5.95 5.17 -13.67
C GLY A 75 6.17 5.78 -15.04
N GLU A 76 7.40 6.21 -15.30
CA GLU A 76 7.79 6.75 -16.60
C GLU A 76 7.70 5.67 -17.68
N GLY A 77 7.10 6.00 -18.82
CA GLY A 77 6.93 5.08 -19.96
C GLY A 77 5.74 4.13 -19.87
N GLY A 78 4.93 4.19 -18.80
CA GLY A 78 3.65 3.48 -18.71
C GLY A 78 2.48 4.22 -19.36
N ASP A 79 1.28 3.67 -19.20
CA ASP A 79 0.01 4.19 -19.75
C ASP A 79 -0.63 5.30 -18.88
N GLY A 80 0.14 5.88 -17.94
CA GLY A 80 -0.33 6.84 -16.94
C GLY A 80 -1.05 6.20 -15.74
N GLY A 81 -1.19 4.88 -15.70
CA GLY A 81 -1.77 4.14 -14.59
C GLY A 81 -0.73 3.67 -13.58
N PHE A 82 -1.18 3.36 -12.36
CA PHE A 82 -0.38 2.65 -11.36
C PHE A 82 -1.27 1.82 -10.45
N ALA A 83 -0.70 0.79 -9.85
CA ALA A 83 -1.37 0.00 -8.82
C ALA A 83 -0.46 -0.30 -7.64
N ILE A 84 -1.04 -0.21 -6.45
CA ILE A 84 -0.46 -0.64 -5.18
C ILE A 84 -1.43 -1.65 -4.60
N HIS A 85 -0.92 -2.80 -4.18
CA HIS A 85 -1.68 -3.82 -3.51
C HIS A 85 -0.95 -4.25 -2.24
N VAL A 86 -1.70 -4.42 -1.15
CA VAL A 86 -1.20 -5.02 0.07
C VAL A 86 -2.11 -6.13 0.55
N ARG A 87 -1.47 -7.12 1.18
CA ARG A 87 -2.15 -8.06 2.06
C ARG A 87 -1.74 -7.74 3.49
N LEU A 88 -2.75 -7.59 4.35
CA LEU A 88 -2.62 -7.42 5.77
C LEU A 88 -3.00 -8.74 6.43
N ASP A 89 -2.18 -9.24 7.34
CA ASP A 89 -2.54 -10.36 8.20
C ASP A 89 -2.68 -9.82 9.63
N GLY A 90 -3.70 -10.29 10.35
CA GLY A 90 -4.02 -9.82 11.69
C GLY A 90 -5.04 -10.75 12.39
N PRO A 91 -5.44 -10.41 13.63
CA PRO A 91 -6.26 -11.29 14.47
C PRO A 91 -7.66 -11.55 13.90
N ASP A 92 -8.21 -10.61 13.11
CA ASP A 92 -9.51 -10.74 12.46
C ASP A 92 -9.46 -11.46 11.10
N GLY A 93 -8.28 -11.98 10.72
CA GLY A 93 -8.02 -12.64 9.44
C GLY A 93 -7.39 -11.73 8.39
N PRO A 94 -7.09 -12.28 7.19
CA PRO A 94 -6.40 -11.54 6.14
C PRO A 94 -7.32 -10.50 5.49
N VAL A 95 -6.75 -9.33 5.17
CA VAL A 95 -7.41 -8.25 4.45
C VAL A 95 -6.55 -7.82 3.26
N GLU A 96 -7.14 -7.77 2.08
CA GLU A 96 -6.48 -7.29 0.87
C GLU A 96 -6.95 -5.87 0.52
N ILE A 97 -6.00 -4.98 0.24
CA ILE A 97 -6.28 -3.60 -0.11
C ILE A 97 -5.52 -3.23 -1.38
N GLY A 98 -6.26 -2.82 -2.39
CA GLY A 98 -5.72 -2.27 -3.63
C GLY A 98 -6.03 -0.79 -3.77
N THR A 99 -5.07 0.01 -4.20
CA THR A 99 -5.27 1.40 -4.60
C THR A 99 -4.52 1.68 -5.89
N GLY A 100 -5.12 2.46 -6.78
CA GLY A 100 -4.47 2.79 -8.03
C GLY A 100 -5.29 3.67 -8.93
N ILE A 101 -4.70 4.02 -10.06
CA ILE A 101 -5.34 4.72 -11.16
C ILE A 101 -5.20 3.85 -12.41
N ALA A 102 -6.30 3.68 -13.13
CA ALA A 102 -6.26 2.99 -14.41
C ALA A 102 -5.56 3.91 -15.42
N GLY A 103 -4.67 3.34 -16.23
CA GLY A 103 -4.10 4.05 -17.35
C GLY A 103 -5.03 4.07 -18.55
N GLY A 104 -4.64 4.82 -19.58
CA GLY A 104 -5.40 4.96 -20.83
C GLY A 104 -6.45 6.07 -20.84
N ASP A 105 -6.68 6.76 -19.72
CA ASP A 105 -7.45 8.01 -19.73
C ASP A 105 -6.54 9.13 -20.28
N ALA A 106 -6.86 9.63 -21.47
CA ALA A 106 -6.18 10.79 -22.05
C ALA A 106 -6.40 11.99 -21.12
N ALA A 107 -5.29 12.56 -20.64
CA ALA A 107 -5.19 13.48 -19.49
C ALA A 107 -5.29 12.74 -18.14
N GLY A 108 -4.31 12.97 -17.26
CA GLY A 108 -4.18 12.37 -15.92
C GLY A 108 -5.28 12.73 -14.92
N GLU A 109 -6.54 12.60 -15.33
CA GLU A 109 -7.79 12.79 -14.59
C GLU A 109 -8.39 11.47 -14.11
N GLY A 110 -7.62 10.37 -14.14
CA GLY A 110 -8.04 9.11 -13.57
C GLY A 110 -8.35 9.26 -12.08
N SER A 111 -9.60 9.01 -11.68
CA SER A 111 -9.97 9.01 -10.26
C SER A 111 -9.31 7.84 -9.54
N ARG A 112 -8.69 8.12 -8.38
CA ARG A 112 -8.10 7.06 -7.54
C ARG A 112 -9.17 6.05 -7.15
N ARG A 113 -8.94 4.79 -7.55
CA ARG A 113 -9.79 3.64 -7.23
C ARG A 113 -9.20 2.90 -6.04
N VAL A 114 -10.06 2.54 -5.08
CA VAL A 114 -9.68 1.71 -3.93
C VAL A 114 -10.53 0.45 -3.93
N ARG A 115 -9.91 -0.70 -3.68
CA ARG A 115 -10.58 -1.99 -3.52
C ARG A 115 -10.17 -2.60 -2.20
N ILE A 116 -11.12 -3.21 -1.50
CA ILE A 116 -10.88 -3.97 -0.27
C ILE A 116 -11.52 -5.34 -0.45
N ASN A 117 -10.73 -6.39 -0.30
CA ASN A 117 -11.14 -7.79 -0.53
C ASN A 117 -11.86 -7.95 -1.90
N GLY A 118 -11.29 -7.36 -2.95
CA GLY A 118 -11.85 -7.35 -4.30
C GLY A 118 -13.03 -6.39 -4.55
N ALA A 119 -13.70 -5.87 -3.51
CA ALA A 119 -14.84 -4.97 -3.65
C ALA A 119 -14.41 -3.50 -3.76
N ALA A 120 -15.01 -2.74 -4.67
CA ALA A 120 -14.74 -1.31 -4.81
C ALA A 120 -15.21 -0.52 -3.57
N ALA A 121 -14.29 0.22 -2.94
CA ALA A 121 -14.60 1.15 -1.87
C ALA A 121 -14.90 2.53 -2.48
N ARG A 122 -16.17 2.94 -2.46
CA ARG A 122 -16.63 4.18 -3.11
C ARG A 122 -16.31 5.46 -2.33
N SER A 123 -15.86 5.35 -1.08
CA SER A 123 -15.47 6.48 -0.24
C SER A 123 -14.32 6.09 0.69
N PRO A 124 -13.38 7.02 1.00
CA PRO A 124 -12.36 6.84 2.03
C PRO A 124 -12.93 6.42 3.39
N GLU A 125 -14.16 6.84 3.72
CA GLU A 125 -14.85 6.44 4.94
C GLU A 125 -15.33 4.97 4.90
N SER A 126 -15.80 4.53 3.72
CA SER A 126 -16.14 3.13 3.48
C SER A 126 -14.90 2.23 3.51
N ALA A 127 -13.74 2.77 3.16
CA ALA A 127 -12.47 2.07 3.25
C ALA A 127 -12.02 1.87 4.71
N ARG A 128 -12.08 2.93 5.54
CA ARG A 128 -11.80 2.85 6.98
C ARG A 128 -12.65 1.79 7.68
N ARG A 129 -13.96 1.78 7.40
CA ARG A 129 -14.91 0.89 8.10
C ARG A 129 -14.81 -0.58 7.70
N ARG A 130 -14.22 -0.88 6.53
CA ARG A 130 -14.07 -2.25 6.00
C ARG A 130 -12.68 -2.84 6.17
N ALA A 131 -11.65 -1.99 6.18
CA ALA A 131 -10.29 -2.46 6.32
C ALA A 131 -9.90 -2.80 7.76
N ALA A 132 -10.73 -2.44 8.75
CA ALA A 132 -10.42 -2.57 10.18
C ALA A 132 -9.01 -2.07 10.54
N ILE A 133 -8.46 -1.12 9.76
CA ILE A 133 -7.17 -0.51 10.04
C ILE A 133 -7.42 0.41 11.23
N PRO A 134 -6.89 0.11 12.43
CA PRO A 134 -7.00 1.02 13.54
C PRO A 134 -6.39 2.35 13.09
N ALA A 135 -7.18 3.42 13.15
CA ALA A 135 -6.62 4.74 12.98
C ALA A 135 -5.56 4.91 14.07
N CYS A 136 -4.29 5.09 13.70
CA CYS A 136 -3.32 5.59 14.65
C CYS A 136 -3.85 6.92 15.21
N PRO A 137 -3.87 7.09 16.55
CA PRO A 137 -4.25 8.35 17.19
C PRO A 137 -3.29 9.49 16.84
#